data_AF-A0A7K0FXF5-F1
#
_entry.id   AF-A0A7K0FXF5-F1
#
_cell.length_a   1.000
_cell.length_b   1.000
_cell.length_c   1.000
_cell.angle_alpha   90.00
_cell.angle_beta   90.00
_cell.angle_gamma   90.00
#
_symmetry.space_group_name_H-M   'P 1'
#
loop_
_entity.id
_entity.type
_entity.pdbx_description
1 polymer ?
#
loop_
_entity_poly.entity_id
_entity_poly.type
_entity_poly.pdbx_seq_one_letter_code
_entity_poly.pdbx_strand_id
1 'polypeptide(L)'
;MKFNLTSTKAFIGPVVVITLILFLFSCKKDQLIVDQDKNYVQVDFKSDQNNPFLGGWGLKLSPDGTADVVPSGDIYYRGTYKINGETITVKTDQETFKFEILSETDIKEKKYGTLMRLSK
;
A
#
# COMPACT_ATOMS: atom_id res chain seq x y z
N MET A 1 -66.75 23.37 10.94
CA MET A 1 -66.20 22.52 9.86
C MET A 1 -64.98 21.80 10.42
N LYS A 2 -65.04 20.47 10.62
CA LYS A 2 -63.94 19.68 11.20
C LYS A 2 -63.08 19.15 10.05
N PHE A 3 -61.81 19.52 10.01
CA PHE A 3 -60.83 18.91 9.10
C PHE A 3 -60.12 17.78 9.85
N ASN A 4 -60.40 16.54 9.45
CA ASN A 4 -59.63 15.37 9.85
C ASN A 4 -58.44 15.25 8.88
N LEU A 5 -57.22 15.40 9.38
CA LEU A 5 -56.02 15.07 8.63
C LEU A 5 -55.71 13.59 8.83
N THR A 6 -55.96 12.78 7.81
CA THR A 6 -55.58 11.37 7.76
C THR A 6 -54.06 11.23 7.63
N SER A 7 -53.49 10.46 8.55
CA SER A 7 -52.07 10.08 8.57
C SER A 7 -51.72 9.23 7.35
N THR A 8 -51.01 9.83 6.38
CA THR A 8 -50.28 9.09 5.36
C THR A 8 -48.99 8.54 5.97
N LYS A 9 -49.00 7.27 6.35
CA LYS A 9 -47.77 6.52 6.65
C LYS A 9 -46.97 6.43 5.35
N ALA A 10 -46.09 7.39 5.10
CA ALA A 10 -45.15 7.36 4.00
C ALA A 10 -44.21 6.16 4.23
N PHE A 11 -44.31 5.19 3.34
CA PHE A 11 -43.53 3.95 3.32
C PHE A 11 -42.08 4.26 2.89
N ILE A 12 -41.36 5.05 3.67
CA ILE A 12 -39.98 5.52 3.40
C ILE A 12 -38.92 4.48 3.84
N GLY A 13 -39.36 3.38 4.45
CA GLY A 13 -38.49 2.40 5.12
C GLY A 13 -37.51 1.61 4.23
N PRO A 14 -37.92 0.99 3.10
CA PRO A 14 -37.06 -0.03 2.48
C PRO A 14 -35.96 0.56 1.57
N VAL A 15 -36.21 1.68 0.89
CA VAL A 15 -35.24 2.24 -0.08
C VAL A 15 -34.04 2.87 0.61
N VAL A 16 -34.25 3.56 1.74
CA VAL A 16 -33.15 4.20 2.51
C VAL A 16 -32.22 3.16 3.15
N VAL A 17 -32.79 2.02 3.58
CA VAL A 17 -32.02 0.94 4.21
C VAL A 17 -31.13 0.22 3.18
N ILE A 18 -31.61 0.01 1.95
CA ILE A 18 -30.83 -0.63 0.88
C ILE A 18 -29.64 0.24 0.46
N THR A 19 -29.81 1.56 0.37
CA THR A 19 -28.70 2.48 0.04
C THR A 19 -27.63 2.52 1.13
N LEU A 20 -28.00 2.36 2.40
CA LEU A 20 -27.06 2.34 3.53
C LEU A 20 -26.21 1.05 3.59
N ILE A 21 -26.78 -0.09 3.17
CA ILE A 21 -26.09 -1.39 3.17
C ILE A 21 -24.99 -1.44 2.08
N LEU A 22 -25.17 -0.74 0.96
CA LEU A 22 -24.19 -0.72 -0.13
C LEU A 22 -22.88 0.03 0.23
N PHE A 23 -22.87 0.89 1.25
CA PHE A 23 -21.64 1.54 1.72
C PHE A 23 -20.80 0.66 2.67
N LEU A 24 -21.36 -0.41 3.23
CA LEU A 24 -20.64 -1.28 4.17
C LEU A 24 -19.82 -2.37 3.48
N PHE A 25 -20.00 -2.56 2.16
CA PHE A 25 -19.14 -3.38 1.31
C PHE A 25 -18.04 -2.54 0.66
N SER A 26 -17.42 -1.61 1.41
CA SER A 26 -16.05 -1.21 1.09
C SER A 26 -15.18 -2.44 1.32
N CYS A 27 -15.18 -3.31 0.31
CA CYS A 27 -14.36 -4.49 0.20
C CYS A 27 -12.94 -4.03 0.56
N LYS A 28 -12.33 -4.67 1.55
CA LYS A 28 -10.92 -4.44 1.89
C LYS A 28 -10.13 -4.75 0.63
N LYS A 29 -9.89 -3.73 -0.19
CA LYS A 29 -9.12 -3.78 -1.42
C LYS A 29 -7.85 -4.53 -1.08
N ASP A 30 -7.62 -5.63 -1.80
CA ASP A 30 -6.60 -6.64 -1.53
C ASP A 30 -5.34 -6.01 -0.96
N GLN A 31 -5.22 -6.09 0.37
CA GLN A 31 -4.11 -5.46 1.08
C GLN A 31 -2.92 -6.37 0.86
N LEU A 32 -1.80 -5.82 0.36
CA LEU A 32 -0.55 -6.57 0.22
C LEU A 32 -0.25 -7.34 1.52
N ILE A 33 -0.32 -8.67 1.46
CA ILE A 33 -0.03 -9.55 2.59
C ILE A 33 1.47 -9.85 2.61
N VAL A 34 2.10 -9.76 3.77
CA VAL A 34 3.52 -10.11 3.98
C VAL A 34 3.57 -11.26 4.99
N ASP A 35 3.27 -12.46 4.50
CA ASP A 35 3.33 -13.73 5.23
C ASP A 35 4.68 -14.44 5.10
N GLN A 36 5.48 -14.02 4.12
CA GLN A 36 6.88 -14.38 3.92
C GLN A 36 7.70 -13.13 3.53
N ASP A 37 9.02 -13.25 3.54
CA ASP A 37 9.92 -12.19 3.10
C ASP A 37 9.61 -11.81 1.65
N LYS A 38 9.33 -10.53 1.40
CA LYS A 38 9.12 -9.97 0.07
C LYS A 38 10.25 -9.02 -0.28
N ASN A 39 11.05 -9.40 -1.27
CA ASN A 39 12.20 -8.61 -1.74
C ASN A 39 11.86 -7.93 -3.06
N TYR A 40 11.71 -6.62 -3.07
CA TYR A 40 11.48 -5.81 -4.26
C TYR A 40 12.79 -5.18 -4.73
N VAL A 41 13.06 -5.26 -6.04
CA VAL A 41 14.26 -4.72 -6.67
C VAL A 41 13.90 -3.83 -7.85
N GLN A 42 14.71 -2.80 -8.12
CA GLN A 42 14.52 -1.91 -9.26
C GLN A 42 14.48 -2.66 -10.60
N VAL A 43 13.49 -2.37 -11.46
CA VAL A 43 13.23 -3.15 -12.69
C VAL A 43 14.25 -2.88 -13.81
N ASP A 44 14.77 -1.67 -13.90
CA ASP A 44 15.63 -1.19 -14.99
C ASP A 44 17.10 -1.03 -14.58
N PHE A 45 17.45 -1.44 -13.36
CA PHE A 45 18.82 -1.36 -12.88
C PHE A 45 19.71 -2.37 -13.62
N LYS A 46 20.76 -1.87 -14.27
CA LYS A 46 21.81 -2.68 -14.89
C LYS A 46 23.06 -2.54 -14.06
N SER A 47 23.51 -3.65 -13.47
CA SER A 47 24.78 -3.69 -12.76
C SER A 47 25.93 -3.33 -13.71
N ASP A 48 26.80 -2.42 -13.28
CA ASP A 48 28.03 -2.07 -13.98
C ASP A 48 29.18 -2.90 -13.40
N GLN A 49 29.79 -3.75 -14.22
CA GLN A 49 30.92 -4.58 -13.81
C GLN A 49 32.16 -3.75 -13.45
N ASN A 50 32.26 -2.51 -13.94
CA ASN A 50 33.37 -1.61 -13.63
C ASN A 50 33.13 -0.80 -12.36
N ASN A 51 31.89 -0.79 -11.85
CA ASN A 51 31.54 -0.10 -10.62
C ASN A 51 30.58 -0.97 -9.79
N PRO A 52 31.11 -1.95 -9.03
CA PRO A 52 30.31 -2.87 -8.24
C PRO A 52 29.58 -2.20 -7.06
N PHE A 53 29.90 -0.93 -6.77
CA PHE A 53 29.24 -0.14 -5.73
C PHE A 53 28.02 0.61 -6.25
N LEU A 54 27.77 0.62 -7.56
CA LEU A 54 26.48 1.05 -8.08
C LEU A 54 25.47 -0.06 -7.82
N GLY A 55 24.43 0.29 -7.08
CA GLY A 55 23.31 -0.58 -6.75
C GLY A 55 21.99 0.15 -7.03
N GLY A 56 21.01 -0.59 -7.53
CA GLY A 56 19.65 -0.08 -7.71
C GLY A 56 18.87 -0.08 -6.41
N TRP A 57 17.65 0.43 -6.47
CA TRP A 57 16.73 0.39 -5.33
C TRP A 57 16.41 -1.04 -4.90
N GLY A 58 16.32 -1.25 -3.59
CA GLY A 58 15.91 -2.48 -2.93
C GLY A 58 15.01 -2.20 -1.72
N LEU A 59 13.98 -3.03 -1.55
CA LEU A 59 13.11 -3.04 -0.37
C LEU A 59 12.83 -4.49 0.02
N LYS A 60 13.19 -4.87 1.23
CA LYS A 60 12.75 -6.12 1.86
C LYS A 60 11.68 -5.81 2.89
N LEU A 61 10.55 -6.53 2.83
CA LEU A 61 9.53 -6.55 3.87
C LEU A 61 9.50 -7.95 4.51
N SER A 62 9.58 -8.01 5.83
CA SER A 62 9.58 -9.27 6.59
C SER A 62 8.26 -9.43 7.36
N PRO A 63 7.78 -10.68 7.61
CA PRO A 63 6.51 -10.91 8.30
C PRO A 63 6.42 -10.36 9.73
N ASP A 64 7.56 -10.13 10.37
CA ASP A 64 7.65 -9.55 11.72
C ASP A 64 7.45 -8.02 11.77
N GLY A 65 7.18 -7.39 10.61
CA GLY A 65 6.99 -5.94 10.50
C GLY A 65 8.29 -5.16 10.31
N THR A 66 9.43 -5.84 10.18
CA THR A 66 10.71 -5.20 9.84
C THR A 66 10.84 -4.97 8.33
N ALA A 67 11.58 -3.92 7.97
CA ALA A 67 11.91 -3.63 6.60
C ALA A 67 13.35 -3.17 6.45
N ASP A 68 13.97 -3.58 5.34
CA ASP A 68 15.29 -3.15 4.94
C ASP A 68 15.20 -2.39 3.61
N VAL A 69 15.79 -1.20 3.55
CA VAL A 69 15.76 -0.30 2.38
C VAL A 69 17.18 -0.07 1.89
N VAL A 70 17.39 -0.30 0.60
CA VAL A 70 18.61 0.03 -0.13
C VAL A 70 18.24 1.08 -1.18
N PRO A 71 18.42 2.38 -0.93
CA PRO A 71 18.06 3.41 -1.90
C PRO A 71 19.07 3.54 -3.04
N SER A 72 20.32 3.13 -2.81
CA SER A 72 21.38 3.08 -3.82
C SER A 72 22.62 2.38 -3.24
N GLY A 73 23.35 1.67 -4.10
CA GLY A 73 24.71 1.19 -3.79
C GLY A 73 24.82 0.40 -2.49
N ASP A 74 25.75 0.81 -1.64
CA ASP A 74 26.07 0.21 -0.34
C ASP A 74 25.31 0.84 0.85
N ILE A 75 24.37 1.75 0.58
CA ILE A 75 23.55 2.39 1.62
C ILE A 75 22.44 1.43 2.03
N TYR A 76 22.37 1.16 3.33
CA TYR A 76 21.39 0.24 3.89
C TYR A 76 20.72 0.84 5.13
N TYR A 77 19.39 0.83 5.14
CA TYR A 77 18.58 1.31 6.25
C TYR A 77 17.64 0.23 6.75
N ARG A 78 17.69 -0.05 8.05
CA ARG A 78 16.74 -0.94 8.72
C ARG A 78 15.68 -0.12 9.45
N GLY A 79 14.45 -0.60 9.39
CA GLY A 79 13.32 0.06 10.04
C GLY A 79 12.13 -0.87 10.23
N THR A 80 10.98 -0.26 10.48
CA THR A 80 9.68 -0.94 10.54
C THR A 80 8.74 -0.37 9.51
N TYR A 81 7.82 -1.20 9.02
CA TYR A 81 6.87 -0.76 8.00
C TYR A 81 5.42 -0.84 8.45
N LYS A 82 4.57 -0.05 7.80
CA LYS A 82 3.11 -0.13 7.88
C LYS A 82 2.52 -0.06 6.49
N ILE A 83 1.50 -0.88 6.25
CA ILE A 83 0.73 -0.91 5.00
C ILE A 83 -0.65 -0.30 5.30
N ASN A 84 -0.96 0.82 4.65
CA ASN A 84 -2.24 1.50 4.75
C ASN A 84 -2.80 1.71 3.34
N GLY A 85 -3.80 0.92 2.97
CA GLY A 85 -4.32 0.90 1.59
C GLY A 85 -3.20 0.57 0.60
N GLU A 86 -3.01 1.43 -0.40
CA GLU A 86 -2.01 1.29 -1.46
C GLU A 86 -0.63 1.87 -1.08
N THR A 87 -0.39 2.18 0.19
CA THR A 87 0.88 2.80 0.61
C THR A 87 1.61 1.95 1.64
N ILE A 88 2.88 1.67 1.37
CA ILE A 88 3.84 1.16 2.34
C ILE A 88 4.62 2.36 2.87
N THR A 89 4.67 2.52 4.19
CA THR A 89 5.54 3.50 4.86
C THR A 89 6.58 2.77 5.68
N VAL A 90 7.86 2.98 5.38
CA VAL A 90 8.98 2.44 6.15
C VAL A 90 9.58 3.57 6.97
N LYS A 91 9.66 3.39 8.28
CA LYS A 91 10.32 4.33 9.20
C LYS A 91 11.64 3.74 9.67
N THR A 92 12.71 4.49 9.44
CA THR A 92 14.07 4.20 9.91
C THR A 92 14.51 5.31 10.87
N ASP A 93 15.68 5.18 11.48
CA ASP A 93 16.22 6.21 12.38
C ASP A 93 16.60 7.50 11.63
N GLN A 94 16.84 7.42 10.32
CA GLN A 94 17.35 8.54 9.50
C GLN A 94 16.30 9.15 8.59
N GLU A 95 15.48 8.33 7.92
CA GLU A 95 14.48 8.80 6.95
C GLU A 95 13.20 7.94 6.98
N THR A 96 12.11 8.51 6.45
CA THR A 96 10.88 7.77 6.16
C THR A 96 10.75 7.57 4.66
N PHE A 97 10.71 6.31 4.22
CA PHE A 97 10.50 5.94 2.83
C PHE A 97 9.02 5.63 2.59
N LYS A 98 8.52 6.01 1.42
CA LYS A 98 7.14 5.72 1.01
C LYS A 98 7.13 5.03 -0.34
N PHE A 99 6.35 3.96 -0.42
CA PHE A 99 6.14 3.21 -1.64
C PHE A 99 4.65 3.12 -1.93
N GLU A 100 4.29 3.28 -3.19
CA GLU A 100 2.97 3.03 -3.73
C GLU A 100 2.88 1.58 -4.21
N ILE A 101 1.86 0.85 -3.78
CA ILE A 101 1.58 -0.52 -4.18
C ILE A 101 0.81 -0.45 -5.49
N LEU A 102 1.41 -0.95 -6.57
CA LEU A 102 0.76 -1.03 -7.88
C LEU A 102 0.06 -2.39 -8.07
N SER A 103 0.66 -3.45 -7.51
CA SER A 103 0.15 -4.81 -7.47
C SER A 103 0.82 -5.59 -6.34
N GLU A 104 0.53 -6.87 -6.18
CA GLU A 104 1.27 -7.74 -5.24
C GLU A 104 2.76 -7.85 -5.57
N THR A 105 3.11 -7.71 -6.86
CA THR A 105 4.46 -7.91 -7.39
C THR A 105 5.17 -6.62 -7.75
N ASP A 106 4.48 -5.49 -7.83
CA ASP A 106 5.04 -4.23 -8.31
C ASP A 106 4.73 -3.09 -7.34
N ILE A 107 5.77 -2.33 -7.01
CA ILE A 107 5.69 -1.14 -6.17
C ILE A 107 6.46 0.01 -6.81
N LYS A 108 6.16 1.23 -6.39
CA LYS A 108 6.85 2.44 -6.83
C LYS A 108 7.32 3.27 -5.66
N GLU A 109 8.62 3.54 -5.59
CA GLU A 109 9.19 4.49 -4.64
C GLU A 109 8.69 5.91 -4.96
N LYS A 110 8.18 6.64 -3.96
CA LYS A 110 7.42 7.88 -4.20
C LYS A 110 8.26 9.15 -4.41
N LYS A 111 9.51 9.20 -3.94
CA LYS A 111 10.37 10.40 -4.01
C LYS A 111 10.96 10.60 -5.41
N TYR A 112 11.47 9.52 -6.01
CA TYR A 112 12.13 9.50 -7.32
C TYR A 112 11.29 8.79 -8.38
N GLY A 113 10.23 8.09 -7.99
CA GLY A 113 9.34 7.39 -8.92
C GLY A 113 9.89 6.05 -9.41
N THR A 114 10.89 5.49 -8.72
CA THR A 114 11.54 4.24 -9.09
C THR A 114 10.57 3.07 -9.05
N LEU A 115 10.42 2.36 -10.18
CA LEU A 115 9.62 1.15 -10.27
C LEU A 115 10.43 -0.05 -9.77
N MET A 116 9.84 -0.83 -8.86
CA MET A 116 10.46 -2.00 -8.27
C MET A 116 9.52 -3.20 -8.37
N ARG A 117 10.11 -4.38 -8.57
CA ARG A 117 9.39 -5.64 -8.73
C ARG A 117 9.86 -6.68 -7.75
N LEU A 118 8.94 -7.51 -7.28
CA LEU A 118 9.21 -8.65 -6.43
C LEU A 118 10.21 -9.58 -7.14
N SER A 119 11.37 -9.74 -6.53
CA SER A 119 12.38 -10.73 -6.91
C SER A 119 11.84 -12.12 -6.62
N LYS A 120 12.13 -13.06 -7.51
CA LYS A 120 11.84 -14.48 -7.33
C LYS A 120 12.74 -15.10 -6.26
#